data_AF-A0A2V2S718-F1
#
_entry.id   AF-A0A2V2S718-F1
#
_cell.length_a   1.000
_cell.length_b   1.000
_cell.length_c   1.000
_cell.angle_alpha   90.00
_cell.angle_beta   90.00
_cell.angle_gamma   90.00
#
_symmetry.space_group_name_H-M   'P 1'
#
loop_
_entity.id
_entity.type
_entity.pdbx_description
1 polymer ?
#
loop_
_entity_poly.entity_id
_entity_poly.type
_entity_poly.pdbx_seq_one_letter_code
_entity_poly.pdbx_strand_id
1 'polypeptide(L)' 'MIAGIISGAFGIFFFLVSGVIGIALFAFWIWMLIHAITNKGLTDTEKIIWVLVVIFLHALGALLYFFIGRPKGTASVL' A
#
# COMPACT_ATOMS: atom_id res chain seq x y z
N MET A 1 20.93 -35.59 -9.12
CA MET A 1 21.37 -34.95 -7.85
C MET A 1 21.44 -33.43 -7.98
N ILE A 2 22.24 -32.87 -8.90
CA ILE A 2 22.41 -31.41 -9.06
C ILE A 2 21.10 -30.67 -9.41
N ALA A 3 20.30 -31.19 -10.33
CA ALA A 3 19.03 -30.55 -10.74
C ALA A 3 18.02 -30.36 -9.60
N GLY A 4 17.96 -31.31 -8.65
CA GLY A 4 17.05 -31.22 -7.49
C GLY A 4 17.50 -30.19 -6.45
N ILE A 5 18.82 -30.00 -6.28
CA ILE A 5 19.39 -28.96 -5.42
C ILE A 5 19.08 -27.58 -6.01
N ILE A 6 19.25 -27.43 -7.32
CA ILE A 6 18.94 -26.18 -8.03
C ILE A 6 17.45 -25.84 -7.86
N SER A 7 16.53 -26.77 -8.16
CA SER A 7 15.09 -26.50 -8.00
C SER A 7 14.70 -26.16 -6.56
N GLY A 8 15.31 -26.81 -5.57
CA GLY A 8 15.08 -26.50 -4.16
C GLY A 8 15.55 -25.09 -3.77
N ALA A 9 16.75 -24.71 -4.21
CA ALA A 9 17.31 -23.38 -3.96
C ALA A 9 16.46 -22.27 -4.64
N PHE A 10 16.00 -22.50 -5.87
CA PHE A 10 15.10 -21.58 -6.57
C PHE A 10 13.75 -21.43 -5.84
N GLY A 11 13.18 -22.53 -5.33
CA GLY A 11 11.93 -22.49 -4.56
C GLY A 11 12.06 -21.69 -3.27
N ILE A 12 13.13 -21.90 -2.51
CA ILE A 12 13.41 -21.14 -1.27
C ILE A 12 13.63 -19.66 -1.58
N PHE A 13 14.42 -19.36 -2.60
CA PHE A 13 14.65 -17.98 -3.03
C PHE A 13 13.34 -17.28 -3.39
N PHE A 14 12.51 -17.90 -4.22
CA PHE A 14 11.22 -17.34 -4.62
C PHE A 14 10.28 -17.13 -3.43
N PHE A 15 10.22 -18.09 -2.51
CA PHE A 15 9.42 -17.98 -1.29
C PHE A 15 9.87 -16.79 -0.44
N LEU A 16 11.17 -16.65 -0.16
CA LEU A 16 11.70 -15.53 0.62
C LEU A 16 11.40 -14.18 -0.03
N VAL A 17 11.61 -14.07 -1.35
CA VAL A 17 11.33 -12.84 -2.10
C VAL A 17 9.84 -12.51 -2.05
N SER A 18 8.96 -13.48 -2.29
CA SER A 18 7.51 -13.29 -2.22
C SER A 18 7.05 -12.88 -0.81
N GLY A 19 7.66 -13.42 0.24
CA GLY A 19 7.37 -13.07 1.63
C GLY A 19 7.73 -11.62 1.93
N VAL A 20 8.91 -11.17 1.50
CA VAL A 20 9.35 -9.77 1.65
C VAL A 20 8.41 -8.82 0.90
N ILE A 21 8.03 -9.16 -0.34
CA ILE A 21 7.09 -8.37 -1.13
C ILE A 21 5.72 -8.30 -0.44
N GLY A 22 5.21 -9.42 0.06
CA GLY A 22 3.93 -9.48 0.78
C GLY A 22 3.93 -8.59 2.02
N ILE A 23 5.00 -8.65 2.83
CA ILE A 23 5.17 -7.79 4.01
C ILE A 23 5.24 -6.31 3.60
N ALA A 24 5.99 -5.98 2.54
CA ALA A 24 6.11 -4.61 2.06
C ALA A 24 4.76 -4.05 1.58
N LEU A 25 3.97 -4.84 0.84
CA LEU A 25 2.63 -4.45 0.40
C LEU A 25 1.67 -4.27 1.58
N PHE A 26 1.75 -5.14 2.59
CA PHE A 26 0.95 -5.02 3.80
C PHE A 26 1.33 -3.78 4.62
N ALA A 27 2.62 -3.53 4.81
CA ALA A 27 3.12 -2.33 5.48
C ALA A 27 2.72 -1.06 4.72
N PHE A 28 2.81 -1.06 3.39
CA PHE A 28 2.34 0.03 2.54
C PHE A 28 0.85 0.29 2.72
N TRP A 29 0.03 -0.77 2.73
CA TRP A 29 -1.41 -0.65 2.96
C TRP A 29 -1.76 0.00 4.31
N ILE A 30 -1.14 -0.48 5.39
CA ILE A 30 -1.31 0.10 6.74
C ILE A 30 -0.87 1.57 6.75
N TRP A 31 0.29 1.87 6.15
CA TRP A 31 0.79 3.23 6.09
C TRP A 31 -0.18 4.18 5.37
N MET A 32 -0.80 3.73 4.27
CA MET A 32 -1.79 4.52 3.56
C MET A 32 -3.07 4.74 4.38
N LEU A 33 -3.50 3.77 5.20
CA LEU A 33 -4.61 3.97 6.15
C LEU A 33 -4.29 5.03 7.21
N ILE A 34 -3.12 4.92 7.85
CA ILE A 34 -2.68 5.89 8.85
C ILE A 34 -2.62 7.28 8.23
N HIS A 35 -2.07 7.38 7.01
CA HIS A 35 -1.98 8.64 6.30
C HIS A 35 -3.36 9.20 5.94
N ALA A 36 -4.34 8.37 5.53
CA ALA A 36 -5.72 8.83 5.27
C ALA A 36 -6.40 9.38 6.53
N ILE A 37 -6.22 8.73 7.68
CA ILE A 37 -6.84 9.14 8.95
C ILE A 37 -6.20 10.43 9.50
N THR A 38 -4.89 10.57 9.36
CA THR A 38 -4.13 11.68 9.94
C THR A 38 -4.00 12.90 9.03
N ASN A 39 -4.52 12.82 7.80
CA ASN A 39 -4.41 13.91 6.82
C ASN A 39 -5.27 15.11 7.22
N LYS A 40 -4.63 16.22 7.61
CA LYS A 40 -5.31 17.47 7.96
C LYS A 40 -5.87 18.24 6.75
N GLY A 41 -5.45 17.91 5.53
CA GLY A 41 -5.93 18.54 4.31
C GLY A 41 -7.20 17.91 3.74
N LEU A 42 -7.72 16.84 4.37
CA LEU A 42 -8.98 16.21 4.01
C LEU A 42 -10.06 16.63 5.00
N THR A 43 -11.27 16.89 4.50
CA THR A 43 -12.47 17.00 5.33
C THR A 43 -12.76 15.66 6.02
N ASP A 44 -13.53 15.68 7.11
CA ASP A 44 -13.82 14.46 7.87
C ASP A 44 -14.59 13.42 7.04
N THR A 45 -15.48 13.88 6.15
CA THR A 45 -16.18 13.00 5.19
C THR A 45 -15.21 12.37 4.19
N GLU A 46 -14.25 13.13 3.64
CA GLU A 46 -13.26 12.59 2.70
C GLU A 46 -12.34 11.56 3.36
N LYS A 47 -11.93 11.80 4.62
CA LYS A 47 -11.17 10.80 5.38
C LYS A 47 -11.92 9.49 5.49
N ILE A 48 -13.21 9.54 5.86
CA ILE A 48 -14.05 8.34 5.99
C ILE A 48 -14.13 7.62 4.64
N ILE A 49 -14.40 8.33 3.54
CA ILE A 49 -14.48 7.73 2.20
C ILE A 49 -13.16 7.04 1.85
N TRP A 50 -12.03 7.72 2.01
CA TRP A 50 -10.73 7.14 1.68
C TRP A 50 -10.34 5.96 2.56
N VAL A 51 -10.63 6.01 3.85
CA VAL A 51 -10.42 4.87 4.75
C VAL A 51 -11.26 3.67 4.30
N LEU A 52 -12.53 3.87 3.96
CA LEU A 52 -13.38 2.79 3.44
C LEU A 52 -12.83 2.23 2.13
N VAL A 53 -12.43 3.08 1.18
CA VAL A 53 -11.83 2.66 -0.09
C VAL A 53 -10.56 1.84 0.14
N VAL A 54 -9.66 2.31 1.01
CA VAL A 54 -8.40 1.61 1.30
C VAL A 54 -8.65 0.26 2.00
N ILE A 55 -9.64 0.18 2.90
CA ILE A 55 -10.00 -1.07 3.57
C ILE A 55 -10.61 -2.08 2.58
N PHE A 56 -11.61 -1.66 1.78
CA PHE A 56 -12.32 -2.60 0.89
C PHE A 56 -11.48 -3.03 -0.32
N LEU A 57 -10.66 -2.14 -0.88
CA LEU A 57 -9.82 -2.44 -2.05
C LEU A 57 -8.39 -2.87 -1.68
N HIS A 58 -8.05 -2.97 -0.39
CA HIS A 58 -6.71 -3.34 0.09
C HIS A 58 -5.59 -2.56 -0.62
N ALA A 59 -4.60 -3.27 -1.17
CA ALA A 59 -3.44 -2.68 -1.85
C ALA A 59 -3.85 -1.75 -3.01
N LEU A 60 -4.92 -2.08 -3.73
CA LEU A 60 -5.43 -1.22 -4.82
C LEU A 60 -6.01 0.08 -4.26
N GLY A 61 -6.77 0.01 -3.16
CA GLY A 61 -7.32 1.18 -2.49
C GLY A 61 -6.22 2.09 -1.93
N ALA A 62 -5.18 1.49 -1.32
CA ALA A 62 -3.98 2.21 -0.88
C ALA A 62 -3.28 2.94 -2.04
N LEU A 63 -3.19 2.29 -3.20
CA LEU A 63 -2.59 2.87 -4.40
C LEU A 63 -3.43 4.04 -4.95
N LEU A 64 -4.76 3.89 -5.00
CA LEU A 64 -5.68 4.96 -5.41
C LEU A 64 -5.59 6.16 -4.47
N TYR A 65 -5.58 5.93 -3.15
CA TYR A 65 -5.40 7.02 -2.18
C TYR A 65 -4.05 7.73 -2.37
N PHE A 66 -2.97 6.97 -2.63
CA PHE A 66 -1.64 7.53 -2.87
C PHE A 66 -1.61 8.47 -4.09
N PHE A 67 -2.29 8.13 -5.20
CA PHE A 67 -2.24 8.96 -6.41
C PHE A 67 -3.32 10.05 -6.48
N ILE A 68 -4.52 9.77 -5.98
CA ILE A 68 -5.71 10.61 -6.18
C ILE A 68 -6.14 11.30 -4.90
N GLY A 69 -6.12 10.58 -3.78
CA GLY A 69 -6.70 11.03 -2.51
C GLY A 69 -5.83 11.97 -1.68
N ARG A 70 -4.58 12.21 -2.09
CA ARG A 70 -3.74 13.22 -1.43
C ARG A 70 -4.20 14.61 -1.89
N PRO A 71 -4.50 15.54 -0.96
CA PRO A 71 -4.77 16.93 -1.30
C PRO A 71 -3.57 17.46 -2.10
N LYS A 72 -3.79 17.73 -3.38
CA LYS A 72 -2.81 18.46 -4.18
C LYS A 72 -2.85 19.86 -3.61
N GLY A 73 -1.84 20.21 -2.82
CA GLY A 73 -1.76 21.51 -2.16
C GLY A 73 -2.16 22.56 -3.18
N THR A 74 -3.29 23.22 -2.94
CA THR A 74 -3.67 24.41 -3.67
C THR A 74 -2.47 25.33 -3.49
N ALA A 75 -1.68 25.49 -4.56
CA ALA A 75 -0.76 26.61 -4.67
C ALA A 75 -1.56 27.82 -4.23
N SER A 76 -1.13 28.43 -3.13
CA SER A 76 -1.78 29.57 -2.51
C SER A 76 -2.17 30.56 -3.60
N VAL A 77 -3.43 30.52 -4.01
CA VAL A 77 -4.04 31.64 -4.72
C VAL A 77 -4.25 32.67 -3.63
N LEU A 78 -3.22 33.50 -3.52
CA LEU A 78 -3.21 34.83 -2.94
C LEU A 78 -4.43 35.62 -3.43
#